data_AF-A0A4S2KHL8-F1
#
_entry.id   AF-A0A4S2KHL8-F1
#
_cell.length_a   1.000
_cell.length_b   1.000
_cell.length_c   1.000
_cell.angle_alpha   90.00
_cell.angle_beta   90.00
_cell.angle_gamma   90.00
#
_symmetry.space_group_name_H-M   'P 1'
#
loop_
_entity.id
_entity.type
_entity.pdbx_description
1 polymer ?
#
loop_
_entity_poly.entity_id
_entity_poly.type
_entity_poly.pdbx_seq_one_letter_code
_entity_poly.pdbx_strand_id
1 'polypeptide(L)'
;MGLGPDEAFYPASTVLTRCTGSGCCPDPKQICAPIETRNVSLVFMVRHRIDQQRDRHHEVIHAVEHTKCACMDKILPMKNSRF
;
A
#
# COMPACT_ATOMS: atom_id res chain seq x y z
N MET A 1 -10.62 -0.45 14.04
CA MET A 1 -9.22 -0.50 14.53
C MET A 1 -8.51 0.71 13.94
N GLY A 2 -8.14 1.66 14.79
CA GLY A 2 -7.49 2.90 14.40
C GLY A 2 -6.75 3.46 15.61
N LEU A 3 -5.69 4.21 15.34
CA LEU A 3 -4.93 4.89 16.38
C LEU A 3 -5.82 5.83 17.19
N GLY A 4 -5.58 5.94 18.49
CA GLY A 4 -6.14 7.03 19.29
C GLY A 4 -5.67 8.40 18.77
N PRO A 5 -6.35 9.50 19.14
CA PRO A 5 -6.01 10.85 18.66
C PRO A 5 -4.59 11.29 19.02
N ASP A 6 -4.05 10.76 20.12
CA ASP A 6 -2.71 11.07 20.62
C ASP A 6 -1.68 10.00 20.27
N GLU A 7 -2.02 9.02 19.43
CA GLU A 7 -1.12 7.94 19.04
C GLU A 7 -0.59 8.13 17.61
N ALA A 8 0.62 7.65 17.36
CA ALA A 8 1.25 7.69 16.05
C ALA A 8 2.10 6.46 15.79
N PHE A 9 2.09 6.00 14.54
CA PHE A 9 3.03 4.99 14.06
C PHE A 9 4.45 5.56 13.94
N TYR A 10 5.42 4.76 14.36
CA TYR A 10 6.84 4.97 14.13
C TYR A 10 7.44 3.71 13.46
N PRO A 11 8.16 3.86 12.34
CA PRO A 11 8.28 5.09 11.56
C PRO A 11 6.92 5.55 11.01
N ALA A 12 6.78 6.83 10.65
CA ALA A 12 5.51 7.36 10.13
C ALA A 12 5.12 6.74 8.77
N SER A 13 6.10 6.23 8.04
CA SER A 13 5.95 5.52 6.79
C SER A 13 7.10 4.53 6.60
N THR A 14 6.90 3.57 5.70
CA THR A 14 7.95 2.65 5.26
C THR A 14 7.89 2.48 3.75
N VAL A 15 8.94 1.90 3.17
CA VAL A 15 9.04 1.63 1.74
C VAL A 15 8.37 0.29 1.43
N LEU A 16 7.57 0.28 0.38
CA LEU A 16 6.91 -0.93 -0.13
C LEU A 16 7.03 -0.93 -1.65
N THR A 17 7.43 -2.06 -2.24
CA THR A 17 7.60 -2.14 -3.69
C THR A 17 6.24 -2.04 -4.39
N ARG A 18 6.12 -1.08 -5.31
CA ARG A 18 4.91 -0.81 -6.11
C ARG A 18 5.29 -0.65 -7.57
N CYS A 19 4.38 -1.01 -8.47
CA CYS A 19 4.57 -0.84 -9.92
C CYS A 19 4.50 0.63 -10.35
N THR A 20 3.78 1.45 -9.58
CA THR A 20 3.76 2.90 -9.74
C THR A 20 5.17 3.44 -9.46
N GLY A 21 5.89 3.84 -10.52
CA GLY A 21 7.28 4.28 -10.45
C GLY A 21 8.29 3.36 -11.14
N SER A 22 7.89 2.17 -11.60
CA SER A 22 8.76 1.27 -12.39
C SER A 22 9.02 1.77 -13.82
N GLY A 23 8.29 2.80 -14.27
CA GLY A 23 8.40 3.39 -15.60
C GLY A 23 7.05 3.66 -16.25
N CYS A 24 7.08 3.96 -17.56
CA CYS A 24 5.91 4.19 -18.39
C CYS A 24 5.72 3.05 -19.38
N CYS A 25 4.46 2.81 -19.77
CA CYS A 25 4.14 1.89 -20.85
C CYS A 25 4.26 2.56 -22.23
N PRO A 26 4.65 1.81 -23.28
CA PRO A 26 4.78 2.37 -24.62
C PRO A 26 3.43 2.76 -25.23
N ASP A 27 2.34 2.05 -24.88
CA ASP A 27 0.99 2.40 -25.31
C ASP A 27 0.28 3.28 -24.26
N PRO A 28 -0.25 4.47 -24.62
CA PRO A 28 -1.00 5.32 -23.71
C PRO A 28 -2.30 4.70 -23.18
N LYS A 29 -2.81 3.64 -23.82
CA LYS A 29 -3.96 2.85 -23.36
C LYS A 29 -3.57 1.80 -22.32
N GLN A 30 -2.28 1.61 -22.04
CA GLN A 30 -1.79 0.69 -21.03
C GLN A 30 -1.47 1.39 -19.71
N ILE A 31 -1.43 0.60 -18.64
CA ILE A 31 -0.95 0.98 -17.30
C ILE A 31 0.10 -0.03 -16.83
N CYS A 32 1.07 0.44 -16.06
CA CYS A 32 2.00 -0.44 -15.37
C CYS A 32 1.32 -0.98 -14.10
N ALA A 33 0.96 -2.26 -14.12
CA ALA A 33 0.20 -2.93 -13.07
C ALA A 33 0.90 -4.20 -12.60
N PRO A 34 0.64 -4.65 -11.36
CA PRO A 34 1.24 -5.88 -10.85
C PRO A 34 0.66 -7.12 -11.54
N ILE A 35 1.54 -8.00 -11.99
CA ILE A 35 1.18 -9.36 -12.46
C ILE A 35 1.52 -10.42 -11.40
N GLU A 36 2.33 -10.07 -10.42
CA GLU A 36 2.67 -10.91 -9.28
C GLU A 36 2.78 -10.05 -8.02
N THR A 37 2.21 -10.55 -6.92
CA THR A 37 2.18 -9.86 -5.63
C THR A 37 2.51 -10.80 -4.49
N ARG A 38 2.92 -10.22 -3.37
CA ARG A 38 3.18 -10.93 -2.12
C ARG A 38 2.54 -10.19 -0.95
N ASN A 39 1.89 -10.92 -0.06
CA ASN A 39 1.43 -10.37 1.22
C ASN A 39 2.62 -10.23 2.17
N VAL A 40 2.78 -9.06 2.75
CA VAL A 40 3.83 -8.75 3.71
C VAL A 40 3.23 -8.16 4.98
N SER A 41 3.88 -8.41 6.10
CA SER A 41 3.51 -7.88 7.40
C SER A 41 4.54 -6.84 7.81
N LEU A 42 4.09 -5.60 7.95
CA LEU A 42 4.91 -4.46 8.32
C LEU A 42 4.69 -4.16 9.80
N VAL A 43 5.77 -4.15 10.58
CA VAL A 43 5.68 -3.93 12.03
C VAL A 43 5.97 -2.46 12.32
N PHE A 44 5.03 -1.80 12.98
CA PHE A 44 5.15 -0.41 13.40
C PHE A 44 5.06 -0.31 14.91
N MET A 45 5.83 0.60 15.50
CA MET A 45 5.69 0.95 16.90
C MET A 45 4.62 2.02 17.03
N VAL A 46 3.63 1.81 17.88
CA VAL A 46 2.69 2.85 18.27
C VAL A 46 3.27 3.60 19.46
N ARG A 47 3.38 4.92 19.30
CA ARG A 47 3.86 5.84 20.33
C ARG A 47 2.76 6.84 20.66
N HIS A 48 2.62 7.13 21.95
CA HIS A 48 1.76 8.20 22.40
C HIS A 48 2.54 9.53 22.35
N ARG A 49 1.94 10.56 21.76
CA ARG A 49 2.58 11.85 21.45
C ARG A 49 2.76 12.72 22.69
N ILE A 50 1.83 12.63 23.63
CA ILE A 50 1.77 13.47 24.83
C ILE A 50 2.44 12.76 26.00
N ASP A 51 1.86 11.64 26.42
CA ASP A 51 2.41 10.78 27.48
C ASP A 51 3.46 9.79 26.94
N GLN A 52 4.74 10.16 27.04
CA GLN A 52 5.86 9.30 26.61
C GLN A 52 6.18 8.17 27.60
N GLN A 53 5.59 8.17 28.81
CA GLN A 53 5.74 7.12 29.80
C GLN A 53 4.77 5.95 29.58
N ARG A 54 3.69 6.18 28.81
CA ARG A 54 2.75 5.14 28.41
C ARG A 54 3.44 4.04 27.59
N ASP A 55 2.99 2.80 27.80
CA ASP A 55 3.56 1.63 27.13
C ASP A 55 3.51 1.75 25.61
N ARG A 56 4.69 1.57 25.01
CA ARG A 56 4.85 1.45 23.56
C ARG A 56 4.50 0.03 23.17
N HIS A 57 3.66 -0.13 22.16
CA HIS A 57 3.31 -1.44 21.63
C HIS A 57 3.59 -1.51 20.13
N HIS A 58 3.66 -2.73 19.61
CA HIS A 58 3.84 -2.98 18.19
C HIS A 58 2.50 -3.33 17.57
N GLU A 59 2.22 -2.72 16.42
CA GLU A 59 1.09 -3.04 15.56
C GLU A 59 1.59 -3.64 14.25
N VAL A 60 0.88 -4.67 13.78
CA VAL A 60 1.20 -5.35 12.52
C VAL A 60 0.23 -4.88 11.45
N ILE A 61 0.77 -4.20 10.45
CA ILE A 61 0.03 -3.73 9.29
C ILE A 61 0.28 -4.70 8.13
N HIS A 62 -0.76 -5.36 7.66
CA HIS A 62 -0.69 -6.21 6.48
C HIS A 62 -0.80 -5.37 5.21
N ALA A 63 0.14 -5.57 4.29
CA ALA A 63 0.19 -4.86 3.02
C ALA A 63 0.53 -5.81 1.87
N VAL A 64 0.28 -5.35 0.64
CA VAL A 64 0.59 -6.09 -0.58
C VAL A 64 1.80 -5.45 -1.26
N GLU A 65 2.87 -6.21 -1.38
CA GLU A 65 4.05 -5.87 -2.17
C GLU A 65 3.89 -6.36 -3.61
N HIS A 66 4.31 -5.54 -4.58
CA HIS A 66 4.32 -5.92 -5.99
C HIS A 66 5.69 -6.51 -6.33
N THR A 67 5.77 -7.78 -6.76
CA THR A 67 7.04 -8.45 -7.07
C THR A 67 7.37 -8.47 -8.56
N LYS A 68 6.35 -8.40 -9.42
CA LYS A 68 6.50 -8.25 -10.87
C LYS A 68 5.42 -7.33 -11.45
N CYS A 69 5.81 -6.53 -12.43
CA CYS A 69 4.95 -5.55 -13.09
C CYS A 69 4.98 -5.77 -14.60
N ALA A 70 3.87 -5.46 -15.27
CA ALA A 70 3.78 -5.46 -16.72
C ALA A 70 2.89 -4.33 -17.22
N CYS A 71 3.00 -4.00 -18.49
CA CYS A 71 2.06 -3.15 -19.19
C CYS A 71 0.79 -3.94 -19.49
N MET A 72 -0.32 -3.51 -18.89
CA MET A 72 -1.63 -4.11 -19.06
C MET A 72 -2.56 -3.08 -19.66
N ASP A 73 -3.45 -3.50 -20.56
CA ASP A 73 -4.46 -2.60 -21.11
C ASP A 73 -5.33 -2.07 -19.97
N LYS A 74 -5.66 -0.78 -20.03
CA LYS A 74 -6.63 -0.17 -19.11
C LYS A 74 -7.95 -0.94 -19.28
N ILE A 75 -8.30 -1.75 -18.30
CA ILE A 75 -9.66 -2.28 -18.20
C ILE A 75 -10.54 -1.07 -17.86
N LEU A 76 -11.06 -0.40 -18.88
CA LEU A 76 -12.23 0.45 -18.69
C LEU A 76 -13.29 -0.47 -18.08
N PRO A 77 -13.94 -0.11 -16.95
CA PRO A 77 -15.06 -0.89 -16.48
C PRO A 77 -16.03 -1.00 -17.64
N MET A 78 -16.20 -2.21 -18.19
CA MET A 78 -17.21 -2.48 -19.20
C MET A 78 -18.53 -2.05 -18.56
N LYS A 79 -19.07 -0.90 -18.99
CA LYS A 79 -20.49 -0.62 -18.80
C LYS A 79 -21.20 -1.80 -19.43
N ASN A 80 -21.72 -2.69 -18.61
CA ASN A 80 -22.56 -3.78 -19.06
C ASN A 80 -23.91 -3.16 -19.45
N SER A 81 -23.94 -2.46 -20.59
CA SER A 81 -25.17 -2.09 -21.26
C SER A 81 -25.68 -3.33 -21.97
N ARG A 82 -26.47 -4.12 -21.26
CA ARG A 82 -27.35 -5.12 -21.87
C ARG A 82 -28.78 -4.72 -21.51
N PHE A 83 -29.58 -4.63 -22.57
CA PHE A 83 -31.01 -4.31 -22.66
C PHE A 83 -31.86 -4.90 -21.54
#